data_AF-A0ABC8TXP4-F1
#
_entry.id   AF-A0ABC8TXP4-F1
#
_cell.length_a   1.000
_cell.length_b   1.000
_cell.length_c   1.000
_cell.angle_alpha   90.00
_cell.angle_beta   90.00
_cell.angle_gamma   90.00
#
_symmetry.space_group_name_H-M   'P 1'
#
loop_
_entity.id
_entity.type
_entity.pdbx_description
1 polymer ?
#
loop_
_entity_poly.entity_id
_entity_poly.type
_entity_poly.pdbx_seq_one_letter_code
_entity_poly.pdbx_strand_id
1 'polypeptide(L)'
;MGSVGFTPVYVRKSQGGDVVTLVVASTWLDPDGATKRVAVDVSSTSTSRGFKPAKVHSCFTFAANPDFLKNNIRVKPDLDALGDAGWYCLRAILWPTDFELPKSVVALHGPLLNEAGVILSCGASLYWEDGKVATFYCSFLANFTTDVTVVGTKGKLHLNDFVVPFEENKGSFCAGTESGTTELVIAGVPEPSEHTVMTDLPQEALMVKEFSMLVGSIKNNGLKPEKKWPTLSRKTRLVLDAVKASIERDLVAVEVVS
;
A
#
# COMPACT_ATOMS: atom_id res chain seq x y z
N MET A 1 2.75 -19.75 11.90
CA MET A 1 3.15 -20.04 10.51
C MET A 1 1.95 -19.85 9.58
N GLY A 2 1.91 -18.81 8.75
CA GLY A 2 0.87 -18.65 7.73
C GLY A 2 1.36 -17.80 6.56
N SER A 3 1.01 -18.17 5.33
CA SER A 3 1.38 -17.41 4.12
C SER A 3 0.36 -17.63 3.01
N VAL A 4 -0.30 -16.56 2.56
CA VAL A 4 -0.94 -16.43 1.24
C VAL A 4 -1.01 -14.94 0.91
N GLY A 5 -0.77 -14.53 -0.33
CA GLY A 5 -0.98 -13.15 -0.80
C GLY A 5 0.33 -12.40 -1.03
N PHE A 6 0.93 -12.62 -2.21
CA PHE A 6 2.06 -11.83 -2.71
C PHE A 6 1.55 -10.89 -3.81
N THR A 7 2.00 -9.65 -3.80
CA THR A 7 2.26 -8.89 -5.02
C THR A 7 3.34 -7.86 -4.71
N PRO A 8 4.44 -7.85 -5.47
CA PRO A 8 5.38 -6.76 -5.67
C PRO A 8 5.03 -5.96 -6.89
N VAL A 9 5.57 -4.76 -7.03
CA VAL A 9 5.68 -4.10 -8.33
C VAL A 9 7.03 -3.37 -8.36
N TYR A 10 7.48 -2.82 -9.49
CA TYR A 10 8.78 -2.12 -9.62
C TYR A 10 8.84 -0.92 -10.62
N VAL A 11 9.57 0.17 -10.31
CA VAL A 11 9.85 1.31 -11.23
C VAL A 11 11.18 1.13 -11.94
N ARG A 12 11.23 1.39 -13.25
CA ARG A 12 12.47 1.73 -13.95
C ARG A 12 12.56 3.23 -14.26
N LYS A 13 13.72 3.82 -13.97
CA LYS A 13 14.04 5.23 -14.28
C LYS A 13 13.98 5.49 -15.80
N SER A 14 13.11 6.40 -16.23
CA SER A 14 13.14 6.95 -17.60
C SER A 14 14.37 7.84 -17.79
N GLN A 15 14.96 7.83 -18.99
CA GLN A 15 15.97 8.83 -19.38
C GLN A 15 15.27 10.13 -19.79
N GLY A 16 14.79 10.91 -18.81
CA GLY A 16 14.22 12.23 -19.05
C GLY A 16 13.30 12.69 -17.91
N GLY A 17 13.73 13.72 -17.18
CA GLY A 17 12.87 14.62 -16.41
C GLY A 17 12.03 13.99 -15.28
N ASP A 18 10.80 13.60 -15.62
CA ASP A 18 9.63 13.95 -14.80
C ASP A 18 8.68 12.77 -14.47
N VAL A 19 9.17 11.54 -14.54
CA VAL A 19 8.34 10.34 -14.34
C VAL A 19 8.31 9.89 -12.88
N VAL A 20 7.10 9.85 -12.30
CA VAL A 20 6.75 9.12 -11.08
C VAL A 20 6.28 7.72 -11.45
N THR A 21 6.54 6.71 -10.63
CA THR A 21 5.94 5.37 -10.75
C THR A 21 5.85 4.76 -9.35
N LEU A 22 4.75 4.09 -9.01
CA LEU A 22 4.39 3.62 -7.65
C LEU A 22 4.29 2.11 -7.60
N VAL A 23 4.95 1.46 -6.65
CA VAL A 23 5.22 0.02 -6.75
C VAL A 23 5.67 -0.62 -5.41
N VAL A 24 5.10 -1.78 -5.03
CA VAL A 24 4.86 -2.22 -3.62
C VAL A 24 4.85 -3.75 -3.42
N ALA A 25 5.47 -4.32 -2.36
CA ALA A 25 5.27 -5.74 -1.92
C ALA A 25 5.42 -6.07 -0.42
N SER A 26 5.02 -7.30 -0.06
CA SER A 26 5.15 -7.82 1.31
C SER A 26 5.08 -9.33 1.48
N THR A 27 5.78 -9.81 2.52
CA THR A 27 5.41 -10.97 3.33
C THR A 27 5.67 -10.68 4.82
N TRP A 28 5.19 -11.55 5.71
CA TRP A 28 5.14 -11.38 7.17
C TRP A 28 6.02 -12.38 7.93
N LEU A 29 6.28 -12.09 9.22
CA LEU A 29 6.99 -12.93 10.19
C LEU A 29 6.15 -13.09 11.47
N ASP A 30 6.18 -14.29 12.06
CA ASP A 30 5.70 -14.57 13.43
C ASP A 30 6.78 -14.18 14.48
N PRO A 31 6.40 -13.94 15.75
CA PRO A 31 7.36 -13.66 16.83
C PRO A 31 8.39 -14.78 17.09
N ASP A 32 8.01 -16.04 16.85
CA ASP A 32 8.71 -17.22 17.38
C ASP A 32 9.89 -17.72 16.53
N GLY A 33 10.31 -16.97 15.50
CA GLY A 33 11.61 -17.16 14.81
C GLY A 33 11.86 -18.48 14.05
N ALA A 34 10.92 -19.43 14.06
CA ALA A 34 11.14 -20.81 13.63
C ALA A 34 11.14 -21.05 12.10
N THR A 35 10.84 -20.06 11.26
CA THR A 35 10.72 -20.25 9.79
C THR A 35 11.29 -19.09 8.99
N LYS A 36 12.36 -19.33 8.23
CA LYS A 36 13.01 -18.33 7.37
C LYS A 36 12.36 -18.27 5.97
N ARG A 37 11.50 -17.28 5.71
CA ARG A 37 11.05 -16.90 4.35
C ARG A 37 10.95 -15.37 4.24
N VAL A 38 11.00 -14.83 3.02
CA VAL A 38 11.47 -13.46 2.76
C VAL A 38 10.38 -12.56 2.15
N ALA A 39 10.41 -11.28 2.54
CA ALA A 39 9.67 -10.18 1.91
C ALA A 39 10.63 -9.34 1.06
N VAL A 40 10.28 -9.09 -0.21
CA VAL A 40 10.94 -8.07 -1.03
C VAL A 40 9.87 -7.20 -1.68
N ASP A 41 9.72 -6.00 -1.13
CA ASP A 41 9.07 -4.86 -1.78
C ASP A 41 9.96 -4.37 -2.94
N VAL A 42 9.45 -3.69 -3.97
CA VAL A 42 10.30 -3.09 -5.02
C VAL A 42 9.98 -1.62 -5.32
N SER A 43 9.67 -0.86 -4.29
CA SER A 43 9.65 0.62 -4.33
C SER A 43 10.98 1.20 -4.81
N SER A 44 11.00 1.65 -6.06
CA SER A 44 12.06 2.47 -6.64
C SER A 44 11.66 3.96 -6.63
N THR A 45 12.62 4.80 -6.30
CA THR A 45 12.40 6.21 -5.98
C THR A 45 12.55 7.10 -7.22
N SER A 46 11.42 7.64 -7.68
CA SER A 46 11.38 8.96 -8.30
C SER A 46 10.15 9.71 -7.82
N THR A 47 10.22 10.25 -6.60
CA THR A 47 9.51 11.51 -6.33
C THR A 47 9.95 12.50 -7.40
N SER A 48 9.03 12.95 -8.24
CA SER A 48 9.25 14.16 -9.03
C SER A 48 9.70 15.25 -8.06
N ARG A 49 10.84 15.90 -8.37
CA ARG A 49 11.50 16.81 -7.43
C ARG A 49 10.54 17.95 -7.04
N GLY A 50 9.97 17.87 -5.84
CA GLY A 50 9.03 18.87 -5.32
C GLY A 50 7.57 18.43 -5.16
N PHE A 51 7.17 17.20 -5.55
CA PHE A 51 5.84 16.70 -5.18
C PHE A 51 5.77 16.40 -3.68
N LYS A 52 4.95 17.16 -2.96
CA LYS A 52 4.61 16.91 -1.54
C LYS A 52 3.17 16.42 -1.45
N PRO A 53 2.90 15.19 -1.00
CA PRO A 53 1.53 14.75 -0.76
C PRO A 53 0.93 15.55 0.40
N ALA A 54 -0.30 16.02 0.22
CA ALA A 54 -1.11 16.60 1.28
C ALA A 54 -2.21 15.62 1.73
N LYS A 55 -2.75 14.84 0.78
CA LYS A 55 -3.80 13.86 1.02
C LYS A 55 -3.52 12.53 0.31
N VAL A 56 -3.74 11.40 0.97
CA VAL A 56 -3.71 10.08 0.33
C VAL A 56 -5.00 9.31 0.63
N HIS A 57 -5.56 8.67 -0.39
CA HIS A 57 -6.67 7.75 -0.26
C HIS A 57 -6.27 6.40 -0.84
N SER A 58 -6.58 5.30 -0.15
CA SER A 58 -6.45 3.96 -0.73
C SER A 58 -7.62 3.06 -0.38
N CYS A 59 -8.01 2.18 -1.30
CA CYS A 59 -9.07 1.22 -1.13
C CYS A 59 -8.60 -0.15 -1.63
N PHE A 60 -8.77 -1.21 -0.84
CA PHE A 60 -8.65 -2.57 -1.34
C PHE A 60 -9.80 -3.43 -0.82
N THR A 61 -10.74 -3.73 -1.71
CA THR A 61 -11.89 -4.60 -1.41
C THR A 61 -12.02 -5.73 -2.43
N PHE A 62 -12.63 -6.84 -2.00
CA PHE A 62 -13.11 -7.89 -2.91
C PHE A 62 -14.32 -8.61 -2.29
N ALA A 63 -15.26 -9.04 -3.12
CA ALA A 63 -16.50 -9.67 -2.66
C ALA A 63 -16.24 -11.16 -2.43
N ALA A 64 -15.86 -11.52 -1.21
CA ALA A 64 -15.58 -12.90 -0.84
C ALA A 64 -16.85 -13.75 -0.95
N ASN A 65 -16.71 -14.95 -1.55
CA ASN A 65 -17.81 -15.89 -1.64
C ASN A 65 -18.10 -16.57 -0.26
N PRO A 66 -19.26 -17.23 -0.08
CA PRO A 66 -19.60 -17.85 1.20
C PRO A 66 -18.62 -18.95 1.67
N ASP A 67 -17.94 -19.63 0.75
CA ASP A 67 -16.91 -20.62 1.09
C ASP A 67 -15.69 -19.94 1.72
N PHE A 68 -15.19 -18.86 1.11
CA PHE A 68 -14.11 -18.05 1.68
C PHE A 68 -14.48 -17.53 3.08
N LEU A 69 -15.67 -16.94 3.22
CA LEU A 69 -16.14 -16.36 4.49
C LEU A 69 -16.34 -17.39 5.60
N LYS A 70 -16.41 -18.69 5.27
CA LYS A 70 -16.51 -19.80 6.23
C LYS A 70 -15.18 -20.50 6.47
N ASN A 71 -14.40 -20.74 5.42
CA ASN A 71 -13.32 -21.73 5.40
C ASN A 71 -11.92 -21.11 5.20
N ASN A 72 -11.79 -19.87 4.73
CA ASN A 72 -10.46 -19.26 4.54
C ASN A 72 -9.75 -19.05 5.88
N ILE A 73 -8.41 -19.06 5.87
CA ILE A 73 -7.59 -18.75 7.04
C ILE A 73 -7.77 -17.29 7.50
N ARG A 74 -8.10 -16.37 6.57
CA ARG A 74 -8.32 -14.92 6.80
C ARG A 74 -9.58 -14.56 7.59
N VAL A 75 -10.41 -15.55 7.92
CA VAL A 75 -11.64 -15.37 8.71
C VAL A 75 -11.56 -16.14 10.03
N LYS A 76 -10.33 -16.36 10.52
CA LYS A 76 -10.00 -17.03 11.79
C LYS A 76 -9.22 -16.04 12.68
N PRO A 77 -9.29 -16.13 14.02
CA PRO A 77 -8.80 -15.08 14.94
C PRO A 77 -7.39 -14.52 14.70
N ASP A 78 -6.47 -15.31 14.15
CA ASP A 78 -5.07 -14.93 13.91
C ASP A 78 -4.86 -14.07 12.65
N LEU A 79 -5.85 -13.96 11.75
CA LEU A 79 -5.75 -13.27 10.46
C LEU A 79 -7.06 -12.54 10.12
N ASP A 80 -6.97 -11.32 9.59
CA ASP A 80 -8.14 -10.48 9.29
C ASP A 80 -7.98 -9.66 7.99
N ALA A 81 -9.05 -8.99 7.54
CA ALA A 81 -9.06 -8.16 6.33
C ALA A 81 -8.14 -6.93 6.43
N LEU A 82 -7.85 -6.48 7.65
CA LEU A 82 -6.90 -5.41 7.91
C LEU A 82 -5.46 -5.89 7.65
N GLY A 83 -5.10 -7.09 8.14
CA GLY A 83 -3.82 -7.76 7.92
C GLY A 83 -3.54 -8.18 6.48
N ASP A 84 -4.59 -8.50 5.72
CA ASP A 84 -4.49 -8.89 4.31
C ASP A 84 -4.63 -7.69 3.37
N ALA A 85 -5.83 -7.10 3.28
CA ALA A 85 -6.13 -6.04 2.31
C ALA A 85 -5.71 -4.65 2.82
N GLY A 86 -6.00 -4.33 4.08
CA GLY A 86 -5.65 -3.04 4.70
C GLY A 86 -4.14 -2.76 4.70
N TRP A 87 -3.32 -3.80 4.78
CA TRP A 87 -1.87 -3.70 4.68
C TRP A 87 -1.39 -3.11 3.35
N TYR A 88 -1.99 -3.48 2.20
CA TYR A 88 -1.65 -2.87 0.90
C TYR A 88 -2.01 -1.39 0.87
N CYS A 89 -3.18 -1.03 1.42
CA CYS A 89 -3.60 0.37 1.52
C CYS A 89 -2.63 1.20 2.37
N LEU A 90 -2.21 0.68 3.53
CA LEU A 90 -1.24 1.33 4.40
C LEU A 90 0.13 1.47 3.74
N ARG A 91 0.56 0.46 2.97
CA ARG A 91 1.81 0.52 2.19
C ARG A 91 1.75 1.57 1.09
N ALA A 92 0.61 1.68 0.38
CA ALA A 92 0.36 2.72 -0.62
C ALA A 92 0.26 4.14 -0.02
N ILE A 93 -0.15 4.27 1.25
CA ILE A 93 -0.17 5.54 2.00
C ILE A 93 1.22 5.94 2.52
N LEU A 94 2.03 4.97 2.94
CA LEU A 94 3.39 5.21 3.44
C LEU A 94 4.39 5.48 2.31
N TRP A 95 4.19 4.93 1.11
CA TRP A 95 5.08 5.17 -0.04
C TRP A 95 5.29 6.66 -0.40
N PRO A 96 4.25 7.49 -0.64
CA PRO A 96 4.43 8.87 -1.09
C PRO A 96 4.94 9.78 0.05
N THR A 97 4.83 9.33 1.31
CA THR A 97 5.28 10.06 2.51
C THR A 97 6.71 9.66 2.94
N ASP A 98 7.50 9.02 2.05
CA ASP A 98 8.83 8.46 2.34
C ASP A 98 8.85 7.53 3.57
N PHE A 99 7.73 6.84 3.80
CA PHE A 99 7.45 6.03 4.98
C PHE A 99 7.61 6.79 6.30
N GLU A 100 7.42 8.11 6.33
CA GLU A 100 7.22 8.84 7.58
C GLU A 100 5.99 8.26 8.30
N LEU A 101 6.12 7.89 9.58
CA LEU A 101 4.98 7.37 10.33
C LEU A 101 3.98 8.51 10.61
N PRO A 102 2.66 8.26 10.52
CA PRO A 102 1.68 9.21 11.03
C PRO A 102 1.89 9.38 12.53
N LYS A 103 1.59 10.57 13.06
CA LYS A 103 1.57 10.84 14.49
C LYS A 103 0.45 10.05 15.18
N SER A 104 -0.72 10.00 14.56
CA SER A 104 -1.87 9.28 15.10
C SER A 104 -2.77 8.69 14.02
N VAL A 105 -3.56 7.68 14.41
CA VAL A 105 -4.59 7.07 13.59
C VAL A 105 -5.92 7.01 14.34
N VAL A 106 -7.02 7.03 13.60
CA VAL A 106 -8.40 6.91 14.10
C VAL A 106 -9.17 5.99 13.18
N ALA A 107 -9.70 4.88 13.70
CA ALA A 107 -10.55 3.98 12.92
C ALA A 107 -11.88 4.66 12.53
N LEU A 108 -12.40 4.32 11.35
CA LEU A 108 -13.71 4.79 10.89
C LEU A 108 -14.84 3.99 11.55
N HIS A 109 -16.00 4.64 11.70
CA HIS A 109 -17.21 4.00 12.21
C HIS A 109 -17.66 2.83 11.32
N GLY A 110 -18.27 1.83 11.95
CA GLY A 110 -18.85 0.65 11.29
C GLY A 110 -17.85 -0.40 10.80
N PRO A 111 -16.80 -0.78 11.57
CA PRO A 111 -16.07 -2.00 11.25
C PRO A 111 -17.03 -3.20 11.31
N LEU A 112 -16.93 -4.11 10.34
CA LEU A 112 -17.73 -5.33 10.29
C LEU A 112 -16.86 -6.51 10.73
N LEU A 113 -17.30 -7.19 11.78
CA LEU A 113 -16.63 -8.35 12.36
C LEU A 113 -17.48 -9.60 12.14
N ASN A 114 -16.85 -10.77 12.00
CA ASN A 114 -17.56 -12.05 12.03
C ASN A 114 -17.86 -12.50 13.48
N GLU A 115 -18.57 -13.62 13.63
CA GLU A 115 -18.92 -14.22 14.94
C GLU A 115 -17.71 -14.54 15.83
N ALA A 116 -16.51 -14.68 15.25
CA ALA A 116 -15.25 -14.92 15.96
C ALA A 116 -14.46 -13.63 16.25
N GLY A 117 -15.05 -12.45 16.04
CA GLY A 117 -14.39 -11.14 16.26
C GLY A 117 -13.38 -10.76 15.18
N VAL A 118 -13.34 -11.46 14.04
CA VAL A 118 -12.39 -11.19 12.95
C VAL A 118 -12.89 -10.05 12.08
N ILE A 119 -12.06 -9.03 11.86
CA ILE A 119 -12.39 -7.88 11.01
C ILE A 119 -12.53 -8.36 9.56
N LEU A 120 -13.75 -8.26 9.01
CA LEU A 120 -14.07 -8.48 7.59
C LEU A 120 -14.05 -7.19 6.79
N SER A 121 -14.29 -6.05 7.44
CA SER A 121 -14.36 -4.73 6.81
C SER A 121 -13.98 -3.64 7.79
N CYS A 122 -13.11 -2.71 7.42
CA CYS A 122 -12.81 -1.52 8.22
C CYS A 122 -12.15 -0.41 7.38
N GLY A 123 -11.96 0.76 7.99
CA GLY A 123 -11.10 1.80 7.44
C GLY A 123 -10.53 2.67 8.57
N ALA A 124 -9.62 3.57 8.25
CA ALA A 124 -9.08 4.53 9.20
C ALA A 124 -8.66 5.85 8.53
N SER A 125 -8.52 6.89 9.35
CA SER A 125 -7.83 8.15 9.03
C SER A 125 -6.49 8.22 9.76
N LEU A 126 -5.46 8.72 9.09
CA LEU A 126 -4.09 8.82 9.57
C LEU A 126 -3.63 10.29 9.46
N TYR A 127 -2.90 10.78 10.45
CA TYR A 127 -2.55 12.20 10.59
C TYR A 127 -1.05 12.38 10.88
N TRP A 128 -0.39 13.32 10.21
CA TRP A 128 1.01 13.70 10.46
C TRP A 128 1.10 15.11 11.06
N GLU A 129 2.21 15.41 11.75
CA GLU A 129 2.41 16.71 12.43
C GLU A 129 2.48 17.91 11.46
N ASP A 130 2.94 17.68 10.23
CA ASP A 130 3.01 18.69 9.15
C ASP A 130 1.69 18.85 8.37
N GLY A 131 0.60 18.24 8.84
CA GLY A 131 -0.74 18.39 8.28
C GLY A 131 -1.07 17.45 7.11
N LYS A 132 -0.20 16.50 6.75
CA LYS A 132 -0.61 15.41 5.84
C LYS A 132 -1.73 14.61 6.47
N VAL A 133 -2.70 14.21 5.65
CA VAL A 133 -3.80 13.31 6.07
C VAL A 133 -3.91 12.17 5.08
N ALA A 134 -4.19 10.96 5.57
CA ALA A 134 -4.56 9.85 4.69
C ALA A 134 -5.80 9.12 5.21
N THR A 135 -6.53 8.47 4.32
CA THR A 135 -7.58 7.52 4.71
C THR A 135 -7.47 6.23 3.91
N PHE A 136 -7.90 5.12 4.50
CA PHE A 136 -8.13 3.90 3.74
C PHE A 136 -9.41 3.18 4.11
N TYR A 137 -9.81 2.26 3.24
CA TYR A 137 -10.85 1.28 3.47
C TYR A 137 -10.41 -0.09 2.92
N CYS A 138 -10.70 -1.16 3.65
CA CYS A 138 -10.45 -2.53 3.20
C CYS A 138 -11.59 -3.47 3.60
N SER A 139 -11.93 -4.42 2.72
CA SER A 139 -13.13 -5.24 2.90
C SER A 139 -13.12 -6.55 2.12
N PHE A 140 -13.59 -7.63 2.76
CA PHE A 140 -13.97 -8.88 2.11
C PHE A 140 -15.44 -8.89 1.63
N LEU A 141 -16.15 -7.76 1.72
CA LEU A 141 -17.62 -7.68 1.55
C LEU A 141 -18.08 -6.70 0.46
N ALA A 142 -17.16 -6.05 -0.26
CA ALA A 142 -17.45 -5.09 -1.33
C ALA A 142 -16.74 -5.49 -2.63
N ASN A 143 -17.19 -5.00 -3.80
CA ASN A 143 -16.67 -5.42 -5.11
C ASN A 143 -15.12 -5.35 -5.23
N PHE A 144 -14.54 -6.09 -6.17
CA PHE A 144 -13.10 -5.98 -6.44
C PHE A 144 -12.74 -4.53 -6.81
N THR A 145 -11.86 -3.90 -6.03
CA THR A 145 -11.51 -2.47 -6.12
C THR A 145 -10.15 -2.29 -5.47
N THR A 146 -9.20 -1.69 -6.18
CA THR A 146 -7.76 -1.64 -5.80
C THR A 146 -7.19 -0.28 -6.15
N ASP A 147 -7.66 0.74 -5.43
CA ASP A 147 -7.43 2.14 -5.76
C ASP A 147 -6.43 2.82 -4.84
N VAL A 148 -5.63 3.71 -5.42
CA VAL A 148 -4.89 4.73 -4.68
C VAL A 148 -5.03 6.08 -5.38
N THR A 149 -5.24 7.13 -4.60
CA THR A 149 -5.19 8.53 -5.06
C THR A 149 -4.27 9.31 -4.14
N VAL A 150 -3.21 9.87 -4.71
CA VAL A 150 -2.28 10.77 -4.01
C VAL A 150 -2.53 12.19 -4.51
N VAL A 151 -2.87 13.11 -3.61
CA VAL A 151 -3.09 14.52 -3.90
C VAL A 151 -2.00 15.34 -3.21
N GLY A 152 -1.23 16.07 -4.01
CA GLY A 152 -0.24 17.03 -3.54
C GLY A 152 -0.64 18.46 -3.86
N THR A 153 0.15 19.43 -3.39
CA THR A 153 -0.15 20.86 -3.56
C THR A 153 -0.14 21.37 -5.01
N LYS A 154 0.45 20.59 -5.94
CA LYS A 154 0.62 20.94 -7.36
C LYS A 154 0.25 19.80 -8.32
N GLY A 155 -0.38 18.73 -7.84
CA GLY A 155 -0.73 17.62 -8.71
C GLY A 155 -1.47 16.48 -8.03
N LYS A 156 -1.90 15.53 -8.86
CA LYS A 156 -2.64 14.33 -8.47
C LYS A 156 -2.05 13.13 -9.20
N LEU A 157 -1.92 12.01 -8.49
CA LEU A 157 -1.66 10.68 -9.03
C LEU A 157 -2.83 9.76 -8.68
N HIS A 158 -3.25 8.92 -9.60
CA HIS A 158 -4.31 7.93 -9.39
C HIS A 158 -4.00 6.61 -10.10
N LEU A 159 -4.20 5.50 -9.40
CA LEU A 159 -4.16 4.13 -9.93
C LEU A 159 -5.40 3.39 -9.42
N ASN A 160 -5.98 2.52 -10.24
CA ASN A 160 -7.17 1.72 -9.95
C ASN A 160 -6.91 0.20 -9.92
N ASP A 161 -5.66 -0.20 -10.20
CA ASP A 161 -5.17 -1.58 -10.22
C ASP A 161 -3.89 -1.78 -9.38
N PHE A 162 -3.62 -0.92 -8.39
CA PHE A 162 -2.31 -0.82 -7.71
C PHE A 162 -1.86 -2.08 -6.95
N VAL A 163 -2.80 -2.99 -6.63
CA VAL A 163 -2.52 -4.27 -5.95
C VAL A 163 -2.41 -5.43 -6.93
N VAL A 164 -3.15 -5.39 -8.05
CA VAL A 164 -3.11 -6.41 -9.10
C VAL A 164 -3.41 -5.70 -10.42
N PRO A 165 -2.40 -5.46 -11.28
CA PRO A 165 -2.58 -4.82 -12.57
C PRO A 165 -3.62 -5.55 -13.42
N PHE A 166 -4.39 -4.82 -14.23
CA PHE A 166 -5.37 -5.44 -15.13
C PHE A 166 -4.70 -6.31 -16.23
N GLU A 167 -3.47 -5.98 -16.61
CA GLU A 167 -2.65 -6.74 -17.56
C GLU A 167 -1.24 -6.92 -16.99
N GLU A 168 -0.78 -8.17 -16.89
CA GLU A 168 0.46 -8.53 -16.19
C GLU A 168 1.75 -7.89 -16.75
N ASN A 169 1.73 -7.51 -18.03
CA ASN A 169 2.85 -6.92 -18.77
C ASN A 169 2.83 -5.38 -18.84
N LYS A 170 1.93 -4.70 -18.12
CA LYS A 170 1.91 -3.23 -18.05
C LYS A 170 1.24 -2.70 -16.77
N GLY A 171 1.63 -1.52 -16.32
CA GLY A 171 0.90 -0.76 -15.31
C GLY A 171 0.47 0.60 -15.86
N SER A 172 -0.79 0.99 -15.63
CA SER A 172 -1.31 2.31 -16.00
C SER A 172 -1.51 3.21 -14.77
N PHE A 173 -1.37 4.52 -14.95
CA PHE A 173 -1.72 5.51 -13.95
C PHE A 173 -2.15 6.83 -14.58
N CYS A 174 -3.07 7.53 -13.93
CA CYS A 174 -3.47 8.88 -14.33
C CYS A 174 -2.74 9.92 -13.48
N ALA A 175 -2.08 10.89 -14.13
CA ALA A 175 -1.38 11.98 -13.48
C ALA A 175 -1.87 13.35 -13.98
N GLY A 176 -2.02 14.30 -13.06
CA GLY A 176 -2.32 15.71 -13.39
C GLY A 176 -1.38 16.63 -12.62
N THR A 177 -0.94 17.72 -13.25
CA THR A 177 -0.09 18.75 -12.62
C THR A 177 -0.67 20.13 -12.88
N GLU A 178 -0.56 21.00 -11.87
CA GLU A 178 -1.05 22.39 -11.88
C GLU A 178 -2.50 22.56 -12.39
N SER A 179 -3.32 21.53 -12.16
CA SER A 179 -4.73 21.48 -12.57
C SER A 179 -5.58 22.52 -11.85
N GLY A 180 -6.34 23.28 -12.65
CA GLY A 180 -7.39 24.19 -12.21
C GLY A 180 -8.63 24.03 -13.10
N THR A 181 -9.31 25.13 -13.38
CA THR A 181 -10.47 25.16 -14.29
C THR A 181 -10.29 26.20 -15.38
N THR A 182 -11.09 26.11 -16.45
CA THR A 182 -11.26 27.22 -17.38
C THR A 182 -11.84 28.45 -16.66
N GLU A 183 -11.70 29.64 -17.24
CA GLU A 183 -12.19 30.90 -16.65
C GLU A 183 -13.69 30.87 -16.32
N LEU A 184 -14.49 30.23 -17.18
CA LEU A 184 -15.94 30.03 -16.96
C LEU A 184 -16.27 28.81 -16.09
N VAL A 185 -15.26 28.11 -15.54
CA VAL A 185 -15.40 26.93 -14.67
C VAL A 185 -16.18 25.77 -15.31
N ILE A 186 -16.20 25.70 -16.64
CA ILE A 186 -16.94 24.68 -17.42
C ILE A 186 -16.14 23.41 -17.70
N ALA A 187 -14.82 23.41 -17.46
CA ALA A 187 -13.95 22.26 -17.61
C ALA A 187 -12.73 22.36 -16.67
N GLY A 188 -12.21 21.21 -16.24
CA GLY A 188 -10.91 21.12 -15.56
C GLY A 188 -9.76 21.13 -16.57
N VAL A 189 -8.70 21.89 -16.31
CA VAL A 189 -7.55 22.04 -17.23
C VAL A 189 -6.21 22.14 -16.48
N PRO A 190 -5.11 21.58 -17.00
CA PRO A 190 -5.08 20.58 -18.07
C PRO A 190 -5.80 19.29 -17.65
N GLU A 191 -6.28 18.54 -18.64
CA GLU A 191 -6.82 17.20 -18.43
C GLU A 191 -5.72 16.27 -17.87
N PRO A 192 -6.03 15.40 -16.88
CA PRO A 192 -5.08 14.40 -16.40
C PRO A 192 -4.66 13.48 -17.54
N SER A 193 -3.35 13.24 -17.67
CA SER A 193 -2.80 12.31 -18.67
C SER A 193 -2.75 10.90 -18.10
N GLU A 194 -3.19 9.92 -18.88
CA GLU A 194 -2.90 8.51 -18.62
C GLU A 194 -1.47 8.17 -19.08
N HIS A 195 -0.75 7.42 -18.26
CA HIS A 195 0.59 6.94 -18.54
C HIS A 195 0.63 5.44 -18.34
N THR A 196 1.11 4.71 -19.34
CA THR A 196 1.31 3.26 -19.26
C THR A 196 2.80 2.92 -19.30
N VAL A 197 3.24 2.05 -18.40
CA VAL A 197 4.61 1.53 -18.32
C VAL A 197 4.57 0.04 -18.63
N MET A 198 5.29 -0.38 -19.68
CA MET A 198 5.42 -1.79 -20.05
C MET A 198 6.43 -2.52 -19.16
N THR A 199 6.19 -3.80 -18.88
CA THR A 199 7.07 -4.68 -18.11
C THR A 199 7.43 -5.95 -18.89
N ASP A 200 8.73 -6.25 -18.99
CA ASP A 200 9.23 -7.46 -19.67
C ASP A 200 9.00 -8.75 -18.85
N LEU A 201 8.67 -8.61 -17.58
CA LEU A 201 8.46 -9.69 -16.61
C LEU A 201 7.31 -9.32 -15.67
N PRO A 202 6.54 -10.31 -15.19
CA PRO A 202 5.52 -10.07 -14.21
C PRO A 202 6.14 -9.60 -12.89
N GLN A 203 5.32 -8.89 -12.14
CA GLN A 203 5.72 -8.09 -10.99
C GLN A 203 6.27 -8.95 -9.82
N GLU A 204 5.76 -10.18 -9.65
CA GLU A 204 6.28 -11.18 -8.71
C GLU A 204 7.59 -11.83 -9.15
N ALA A 205 7.83 -11.99 -10.45
CA ALA A 205 9.15 -12.40 -10.95
C ALA A 205 10.21 -11.32 -10.70
N LEU A 206 9.84 -10.03 -10.77
CA LEU A 206 10.75 -8.92 -10.45
C LEU A 206 11.18 -8.91 -8.98
N MET A 207 10.29 -9.22 -8.02
CA MET A 207 10.68 -9.45 -6.61
C MET A 207 11.62 -10.63 -6.44
N VAL A 208 11.30 -11.79 -7.02
CA VAL A 208 12.14 -12.98 -6.86
C VAL A 208 13.53 -12.74 -7.46
N LYS A 209 13.59 -11.99 -8.56
CA LYS A 209 14.84 -11.50 -9.16
C LYS A 209 15.61 -10.57 -8.23
N GLU A 210 14.98 -9.52 -7.69
CA GLU A 210 15.60 -8.58 -6.75
C GLU A 210 16.11 -9.30 -5.49
N PHE A 211 15.28 -10.14 -4.88
CA PHE A 211 15.67 -10.98 -3.75
C PHE A 211 16.89 -11.85 -4.07
N SER A 212 16.89 -12.50 -5.24
CA SER A 212 18.00 -13.35 -5.67
C SER A 212 19.29 -12.54 -5.91
N MET A 213 19.19 -11.31 -6.42
CA MET A 213 20.33 -10.39 -6.58
C MET A 213 20.87 -9.93 -5.22
N LEU A 214 20.01 -9.60 -4.25
CA LEU A 214 20.40 -9.25 -2.89
C LEU A 214 21.12 -10.43 -2.20
N VAL A 215 20.56 -11.64 -2.27
CA VAL A 215 21.20 -12.86 -1.72
C VAL A 215 22.51 -13.18 -2.43
N GLY A 216 22.57 -13.06 -3.76
CA GLY A 216 23.79 -13.24 -4.54
C GLY A 216 24.88 -12.25 -4.12
N SER A 217 24.52 -10.99 -3.90
CA SER A 217 25.46 -9.95 -3.46
C SER A 217 25.99 -10.19 -2.04
N ILE A 218 25.17 -10.75 -1.14
CA ILE A 218 25.63 -11.18 0.19
C ILE A 218 26.60 -12.37 0.07
N LYS A 219 26.23 -13.40 -0.69
CA LYS A 219 27.00 -14.65 -0.79
C LYS A 219 28.32 -14.51 -1.56
N ASN A 220 28.31 -13.75 -2.65
CA ASN A 220 29.42 -13.69 -3.61
C ASN A 220 30.27 -12.44 -3.44
N ASN A 221 29.66 -11.31 -3.03
CA ASN A 221 30.33 -10.01 -2.94
C ASN A 221 30.53 -9.55 -1.48
N GLY A 222 30.17 -10.38 -0.49
CA GLY A 222 30.35 -10.09 0.93
C GLY A 222 29.50 -8.93 1.48
N LEU A 223 28.45 -8.51 0.77
CA LEU A 223 27.59 -7.43 1.24
C LEU A 223 26.78 -7.84 2.48
N LYS A 224 26.37 -6.85 3.28
CA LYS A 224 25.47 -7.08 4.43
C LYS A 224 24.01 -7.03 3.96
N PRO A 225 23.09 -7.74 4.63
CA PRO A 225 21.65 -7.62 4.37
C PRO A 225 21.18 -6.17 4.51
N GLU A 226 20.38 -5.71 3.55
CA GLU A 226 19.82 -4.36 3.57
C GLU A 226 18.79 -4.20 4.70
N LYS A 227 18.88 -3.08 5.42
CA LYS A 227 17.92 -2.72 6.47
C LYS A 227 16.63 -2.10 5.95
N LYS A 228 16.57 -1.71 4.66
CA LYS A 228 15.41 -1.06 4.03
C LYS A 228 14.15 -1.90 4.25
N TRP A 229 14.12 -3.11 3.69
CA TRP A 229 12.97 -4.00 3.66
C TRP A 229 12.34 -4.31 5.04
N PRO A 230 13.09 -4.76 6.07
CA PRO A 230 12.51 -4.96 7.40
C PRO A 230 12.03 -3.65 8.06
N THR A 231 12.65 -2.51 7.75
CA THR A 231 12.21 -1.20 8.28
C THR A 231 10.86 -0.79 7.68
N LEU A 232 10.67 -0.93 6.36
CA LEU A 232 9.40 -0.59 5.69
C LEU A 232 8.25 -1.48 6.20
N SER A 233 8.50 -2.79 6.33
CA SER A 233 7.51 -3.73 6.88
C SER A 233 7.18 -3.46 8.35
N ARG A 234 8.17 -3.17 9.21
CA ARG A 234 7.90 -2.79 10.61
C ARG A 234 7.06 -1.51 10.69
N LYS A 235 7.38 -0.49 9.89
CA LYS A 235 6.59 0.76 9.86
C LYS A 235 5.13 0.50 9.46
N THR A 236 4.90 -0.35 8.47
CA THR A 236 3.54 -0.72 8.06
C THR A 236 2.81 -1.51 9.18
N ARG A 237 3.52 -2.36 9.95
CA ARG A 237 2.94 -3.06 11.11
C ARG A 237 2.57 -2.12 12.25
N LEU A 238 3.37 -1.08 12.53
CA LEU A 238 3.05 -0.14 13.62
C LEU A 238 1.75 0.62 13.34
N VAL A 239 1.54 1.07 12.10
CA VAL A 239 0.27 1.67 11.67
C VAL A 239 -0.85 0.63 11.66
N LEU A 240 -0.52 -0.59 11.22
CA LEU A 240 -1.20 -1.86 11.51
C LEU A 240 -1.92 -1.93 12.85
N ASP A 241 -1.09 -2.09 13.88
CA ASP A 241 -1.49 -2.27 15.27
C ASP A 241 -2.23 -1.06 15.82
N ALA A 242 -1.85 0.16 15.43
CA ALA A 242 -2.52 1.36 15.87
C ALA A 242 -3.97 1.45 15.35
N VAL A 243 -4.24 1.02 14.11
CA VAL A 243 -5.62 0.94 13.58
C VAL A 243 -6.44 -0.12 14.32
N LYS A 244 -5.86 -1.31 14.53
CA LYS A 244 -6.53 -2.39 15.28
C LYS A 244 -6.83 -1.96 16.72
N ALA A 245 -5.87 -1.35 17.41
CA ALA A 245 -6.05 -0.79 18.74
C ALA A 245 -7.07 0.37 18.79
N SER A 246 -7.25 1.13 17.71
CA SER A 246 -8.30 2.15 17.62
C SER A 246 -9.69 1.50 17.52
N ILE A 247 -9.85 0.42 16.74
CA ILE A 247 -11.08 -0.38 16.67
C ILE A 247 -11.41 -1.00 18.04
N GLU A 248 -10.42 -1.59 18.71
CA GLU A 248 -10.56 -2.24 20.03
C GLU A 248 -10.83 -1.25 21.19
N ARG A 249 -10.64 0.07 20.96
CA ARG A 249 -10.82 1.14 21.96
C ARG A 249 -11.90 2.12 21.53
N ASP A 250 -13.02 1.61 21.02
CA ASP A 250 -14.21 2.41 20.65
C ASP A 250 -13.90 3.60 19.72
N LEU A 251 -13.02 3.38 18.74
CA LEU A 251 -12.63 4.34 17.69
C LEU A 251 -11.85 5.57 18.22
N VAL A 252 -11.26 5.48 19.41
CA VAL A 252 -10.38 6.52 19.97
C VAL A 252 -9.07 6.63 19.18
N ALA A 253 -8.51 7.83 19.10
CA ALA A 253 -7.23 8.10 18.45
C ALA A 253 -6.07 7.37 19.14
N VAL A 254 -5.21 6.73 18.35
CA VAL A 254 -4.03 5.99 18.82
C VAL A 254 -2.76 6.63 18.24
N GLU A 255 -1.81 6.98 19.11
CA GLU A 255 -0.48 7.45 18.69
C GLU A 255 0.37 6.29 18.14
N VAL A 256 1.08 6.53 17.03
CA VAL A 256 1.97 5.51 16.43
C VAL A 256 3.39 5.71 16.96
N VAL A 257 3.78 4.91 17.94
CA VAL A 257 5.11 4.96 18.56
C VAL A 257 6.12 4.17 17.72
N SER A 258 7.27 4.78 17.42
CA SER A 258 8.36 4.23 16.59
C SER A 258 9.25 3.23 17.32
#